data_AF-A0A2S8ZKU3-F1
#
_entry.id   AF-A0A2S8ZKU3-F1
#
_cell.length_a   1.000
_cell.length_b   1.000
_cell.length_c   1.000
_cell.angle_alpha   90.00
_cell.angle_beta   90.00
_cell.angle_gamma   90.00
#
_symmetry.space_group_name_H-M   'P 1'
#
loop_
_entity.id
_entity.type
_entity.pdbx_description
1 polymer ?
#
loop_
_entity_poly.entity_id
_entity_poly.type
_entity_poly.pdbx_seq_one_letter_code
_entity_poly.pdbx_strand_id
1 'polypeptide(L)'
;MKKLLFLFLSLTLASCGSDGGRDDENGTTNNVNASPKVVTGKPTFSNAQFKFAGTVTSSGSGYSRRGFCWAKNINPTISNSKMIEEYTNTTGDYQLMATYSTDFEKSTTYYVRAYVAANNGDIIYGDNVIFVTPAKMDITFKMAKAIYTTSATLSTDDITVNYLEAFSPDEKGFCYRTSAGVNISNGQIIKISNPNNYSAYELEATALLPNTTYYVRSYVKEGAQVYYSDEKTFKTAGAIGASGGYVFYDKGEFTDGWRYLEAAPANLTYNGSDKIKWGCTFNIINQTQAVMGSGPANTTRIISQCSDANCAARLCANYTVNGIGNWFLPSEEELMAFYKSSKNVYNIASNPWNDVSQKYYWSSTEIPGGNSARILDGYAGYMWEYNKDYNMVRVRPFRRF
;
A
#
# COMPACT_ATOMS: atom_id res chain seq x y z
N MET A 1 26.33 1.43 3.25
CA MET A 1 27.34 2.52 3.31
C MET A 1 28.56 2.15 2.47
N LYS A 2 28.66 2.65 1.24
CA LYS A 2 29.91 2.82 0.48
C LYS A 2 29.72 4.07 -0.39
N LYS A 3 30.38 5.17 -0.01
CA LYS A 3 30.40 6.43 -0.75
C LYS A 3 31.54 6.36 -1.77
N LEU A 4 31.22 6.53 -3.05
CA LEU A 4 32.21 6.71 -4.11
C LEU A 4 32.58 8.20 -4.15
N LEU A 5 33.84 8.50 -3.91
CA LEU A 5 34.42 9.84 -3.91
C LEU A 5 35.05 10.06 -5.30
N PHE A 6 34.54 11.01 -6.10
CA PHE A 6 35.16 11.42 -7.35
C PHE A 6 36.10 12.60 -7.08
N LEU A 7 37.40 12.37 -7.31
CA LEU A 7 38.48 13.33 -7.13
C LEU A 7 38.64 14.15 -8.42
N PHE A 8 38.54 15.48 -8.31
CA PHE A 8 38.84 16.44 -9.37
C PHE A 8 40.35 16.48 -9.65
N LEU A 9 40.76 16.34 -10.91
CA LEU A 9 42.13 16.52 -11.36
C LEU A 9 42.22 17.87 -12.11
N SER A 10 42.78 18.88 -11.45
CA SER A 10 43.18 20.16 -12.06
C SER A 10 44.62 20.06 -12.55
N LEU A 11 44.83 20.17 -13.86
CA LEU A 11 46.16 20.28 -14.47
C LEU A 11 46.44 21.74 -14.80
N THR A 12 47.36 22.36 -14.06
CA THR A 12 48.00 23.63 -14.42
C THR A 12 49.33 23.33 -15.12
N LEU A 13 49.52 23.88 -16.32
CA LEU A 13 50.84 23.99 -16.94
C LEU A 13 51.08 25.46 -17.26
N ALA A 14 52.07 26.02 -16.54
CA ALA A 14 52.73 27.26 -16.90
C ALA A 14 53.80 26.94 -17.96
N SER A 15 53.81 27.71 -19.05
CA SER A 15 54.97 27.81 -19.93
C SER A 15 55.22 29.29 -20.18
N CYS A 16 56.38 29.76 -19.76
CA CYS A 16 56.89 31.10 -20.00
C CYS A 16 57.81 31.01 -21.22
N GLY A 17 57.53 31.78 -22.27
CA GLY A 17 58.39 31.95 -23.43
C GLY A 17 58.42 33.43 -23.80
N SER A 18 59.56 34.06 -23.57
CA SER A 18 59.87 35.42 -23.97
C SER A 18 60.22 35.46 -25.46
N ASP A 19 59.64 36.41 -26.21
CA ASP A 19 60.45 37.18 -27.16
C ASP A 19 59.72 38.46 -27.58
N GLY A 20 60.50 39.54 -27.64
CA GLY A 20 60.05 40.88 -27.98
C GLY A 20 59.96 41.08 -29.49
N GLY A 21 58.82 41.58 -29.94
CA GLY A 21 58.61 42.10 -31.28
C GLY A 21 57.40 43.03 -31.25
N ARG A 22 57.63 44.34 -31.37
CA ARG A 22 56.59 45.31 -31.70
C ARG A 22 56.28 45.12 -33.18
N ASP A 23 55.10 44.58 -33.47
CA ASP A 23 54.44 44.79 -34.75
C ASP A 23 52.99 45.21 -34.45
N ASP A 24 52.70 46.46 -34.81
CA ASP A 24 51.34 47.00 -34.90
C ASP A 24 50.62 46.27 -36.03
N GLU A 25 49.89 45.20 -35.72
CA GLU A 25 48.83 44.71 -36.60
C GLU A 25 47.46 44.95 -35.98
N ASN A 26 46.82 45.96 -36.58
CA ASN A 26 45.41 46.26 -36.54
C ASN A 26 44.59 45.03 -37.01
N GLY A 27 44.43 44.05 -36.13
CA GLY A 27 43.61 42.87 -36.31
C GLY A 27 42.18 43.10 -35.85
N THR A 28 41.35 43.65 -36.73
CA THR A 28 39.89 43.56 -36.64
C THR A 28 39.46 42.10 -36.70
N THR A 29 39.45 41.39 -35.58
CA THR A 29 38.68 40.15 -35.48
C THR A 29 37.22 40.56 -35.34
N ASN A 30 36.51 40.54 -36.47
CA ASN A 30 35.06 40.56 -36.55
C ASN A 30 34.48 39.67 -35.45
N ASN A 31 33.99 40.28 -34.37
CA ASN A 31 33.07 39.62 -33.47
C ASN A 31 31.75 39.50 -34.24
N VAL A 32 31.69 38.47 -35.11
CA VAL A 32 30.43 38.05 -35.72
C VAL A 32 29.53 37.77 -34.55
N ASN A 33 28.54 38.65 -34.37
CA ASN A 33 27.68 38.74 -33.20
C ASN A 33 26.90 37.41 -33.07
N ALA A 34 27.51 36.43 -32.40
CA ALA A 34 27.04 35.05 -32.40
C ALA A 34 25.61 35.01 -31.85
N SER A 35 24.72 34.23 -32.45
CA SER A 35 23.34 34.15 -31.96
C SER A 35 23.29 33.62 -30.52
N PRO A 36 22.34 34.09 -29.70
CA PRO A 36 22.05 33.51 -28.39
C PRO A 36 21.91 31.98 -28.43
N LYS A 37 22.22 31.30 -27.33
CA LYS A 37 22.08 29.84 -27.21
C LYS A 37 21.28 29.48 -25.98
N VAL A 38 20.35 28.53 -26.14
CA VAL A 38 19.49 28.05 -25.06
C VAL A 38 19.36 26.53 -25.13
N VAL A 39 19.34 25.88 -23.96
CA VAL A 39 19.16 24.44 -23.80
C VAL A 39 17.85 24.19 -23.08
N THR A 40 17.11 23.19 -23.56
CA THR A 40 15.85 22.76 -22.94
C THR A 40 16.13 21.67 -21.92
N GLY A 41 15.73 21.88 -20.67
CA GLY A 41 15.77 20.88 -19.62
C GLY A 41 14.52 19.99 -19.61
N LYS A 42 14.61 18.85 -18.91
CA LYS A 42 13.47 17.96 -18.69
C LYS A 42 12.46 18.60 -17.73
N PRO A 43 11.17 18.69 -18.09
CA PRO A 43 10.14 19.19 -17.18
C PRO A 43 10.00 18.28 -15.95
N THR A 44 9.70 18.88 -14.79
CA THR A 44 9.31 18.16 -13.58
C THR A 44 7.87 18.49 -13.21
N PHE A 45 7.16 17.55 -12.58
CA PHE A 45 5.77 17.73 -12.17
C PHE A 45 5.65 17.58 -10.65
N SER A 46 5.01 18.55 -10.00
CA SER A 46 4.68 18.49 -8.57
C SER A 46 3.49 19.40 -8.27
N ASN A 47 2.62 19.02 -7.34
CA ASN A 47 1.48 19.84 -6.90
C ASN A 47 0.64 20.40 -8.06
N ALA A 48 0.33 19.55 -9.05
CA ALA A 48 -0.44 19.93 -10.24
C ALA A 48 0.19 21.06 -11.09
N GLN A 49 1.51 21.24 -11.00
CA GLN A 49 2.25 22.21 -11.80
C GLN A 49 3.40 21.53 -12.55
N PHE A 50 3.54 21.91 -13.82
CA PHE A 50 4.74 21.62 -14.60
C PHE A 50 5.76 22.72 -14.39
N LYS A 51 6.95 22.33 -13.99
CA LYS A 51 8.12 23.19 -13.91
C LYS A 51 9.00 22.93 -15.10
N PHE A 52 9.04 23.90 -16.01
CA PHE A 52 9.95 23.89 -17.14
C PHE A 52 11.29 24.47 -16.70
N ALA A 53 12.38 23.83 -17.13
CA ALA A 53 13.74 24.25 -16.82
C ALA A 53 14.51 24.45 -18.12
N GLY A 54 15.34 25.48 -18.18
CA GLY A 54 16.18 25.78 -19.32
C GLY A 54 17.41 26.55 -18.89
N THR A 55 18.41 26.60 -19.77
CA THR A 55 19.66 27.30 -19.52
C THR A 55 20.01 28.11 -20.74
N VAL A 56 20.12 29.44 -20.59
CA VAL A 56 20.71 30.29 -21.62
C VAL A 56 22.22 30.23 -21.47
N THR A 57 22.89 29.50 -22.36
CA THR A 57 24.34 29.22 -22.27
C THR A 57 25.21 30.33 -22.87
N SER A 58 24.63 31.21 -23.69
CA SER A 58 25.28 32.42 -24.20
C SER A 58 24.24 33.47 -24.58
N SER A 59 24.47 34.73 -24.19
CA SER A 59 23.65 35.87 -24.61
C SER A 59 23.89 36.26 -26.07
N GLY A 60 25.05 35.91 -26.65
CA GLY A 60 25.36 36.24 -28.04
C GLY A 60 25.15 37.72 -28.36
N SER A 61 24.47 38.00 -29.48
CA SER A 61 24.02 39.32 -29.92
C SER A 61 22.98 40.00 -29.04
N GLY A 62 22.57 39.36 -27.94
CA GLY A 62 21.53 39.81 -27.03
C GLY A 62 20.13 39.34 -27.43
N TYR A 63 19.26 39.28 -26.42
CA TYR A 63 17.85 38.89 -26.51
C TYR A 63 17.03 39.68 -25.49
N SER A 64 15.72 39.77 -25.70
CA SER A 64 14.81 40.58 -24.88
C SER A 64 13.84 39.76 -24.02
N ARG A 65 13.66 38.48 -24.36
CA ARG A 65 12.78 37.55 -23.65
C ARG A 65 13.21 36.11 -23.85
N ARG A 66 12.87 35.27 -22.88
CA ARG A 66 13.08 33.82 -22.91
C ARG A 66 11.85 33.10 -22.39
N GLY A 67 11.68 31.84 -22.79
CA GLY A 67 10.49 31.09 -22.42
C GLY A 67 10.57 29.62 -22.77
N PHE A 68 9.40 29.00 -22.74
CA PHE A 68 9.17 27.63 -23.19
C PHE A 68 7.92 27.58 -24.05
N CYS A 69 7.95 26.73 -25.06
CA CYS A 69 6.80 26.42 -25.91
C CYS A 69 6.56 24.91 -25.93
N TRP A 70 5.30 24.45 -25.91
CA TRP A 70 4.96 23.03 -25.84
C TRP A 70 3.71 22.65 -26.62
N ALA A 71 3.78 21.48 -27.28
CA ALA A 71 2.69 20.94 -28.09
C ALA A 71 2.72 19.40 -28.10
N LYS A 72 1.67 18.78 -28.65
CA LYS A 72 1.61 17.32 -28.88
C LYS A 72 2.44 16.87 -30.09
N ASN A 73 2.86 17.81 -30.95
CA ASN A 73 3.70 17.55 -32.11
C ASN A 73 5.16 17.84 -31.79
N ILE A 74 6.07 17.08 -32.42
CA ILE A 74 7.51 17.29 -32.31
C ILE A 74 7.90 18.68 -32.84
N ASN A 75 8.94 19.27 -32.23
CA ASN A 75 9.48 20.58 -32.56
C ASN A 75 8.45 21.74 -32.45
N PRO A 76 7.85 21.97 -31.26
CA PRO A 76 6.95 23.09 -31.05
C PRO A 76 7.64 24.43 -31.34
N THR A 77 6.84 25.40 -31.77
CA THR A 77 7.24 26.80 -32.03
C THR A 77 6.25 27.73 -31.36
N ILE A 78 6.63 28.97 -31.08
CA ILE A 78 5.75 29.93 -30.39
C ILE A 78 4.45 30.25 -31.16
N SER A 79 4.35 29.93 -32.44
CA SER A 79 3.15 30.18 -33.27
C SER A 79 2.16 29.01 -33.32
N ASN A 80 2.59 27.79 -32.98
CA ASN A 80 1.79 26.56 -33.15
C ASN A 80 1.62 25.77 -31.85
N SER A 81 1.88 26.39 -30.70
CA SER A 81 1.95 25.72 -29.42
C SER A 81 1.45 26.61 -28.28
N LYS A 82 1.30 26.04 -27.09
CA LYS A 82 1.17 26.84 -25.87
C LYS A 82 2.56 27.36 -25.47
N MET A 83 2.62 28.50 -24.81
CA MET A 83 3.89 29.09 -24.39
C MET A 83 3.80 29.85 -23.06
N ILE A 84 4.95 30.00 -22.42
CA ILE A 84 5.16 30.84 -21.23
C ILE A 84 6.51 31.54 -21.35
N GLU A 85 6.58 32.81 -20.94
CA GLU A 85 7.77 33.63 -21.11
C GLU A 85 7.99 34.65 -20.00
N GLU A 86 9.22 35.15 -19.93
CA GLU A 86 9.63 36.29 -19.12
C GLU A 86 10.52 37.25 -19.93
N TYR A 87 10.47 38.53 -19.59
CA TYR A 87 11.21 39.60 -20.27
C TYR A 87 12.51 39.88 -19.52
N THR A 88 13.60 39.35 -20.03
CA THR A 88 14.94 39.43 -19.42
C THR A 88 16.01 39.14 -20.47
N ASN A 89 17.25 39.58 -20.21
CA ASN A 89 18.44 39.32 -20.99
C ASN A 89 19.52 38.55 -20.19
N THR A 90 19.17 38.02 -19.00
CA THR A 90 20.11 37.36 -18.09
C THR A 90 20.41 35.92 -18.49
N THR A 91 21.68 35.58 -18.66
CA THR A 91 22.14 34.21 -18.95
C THR A 91 22.03 33.27 -17.74
N GLY A 92 22.16 31.97 -17.96
CA GLY A 92 22.14 30.95 -16.91
C GLY A 92 20.81 30.21 -16.81
N ASP A 93 20.67 29.45 -15.72
CA ASP A 93 19.51 28.59 -15.46
C ASP A 93 18.26 29.40 -15.13
N TYR A 94 17.11 28.93 -15.60
CA TYR A 94 15.82 29.54 -15.33
C TYR A 94 14.68 28.54 -15.38
N GLN A 95 13.58 28.91 -14.72
CA GLN A 95 12.44 28.04 -14.53
C GLN A 95 11.14 28.83 -14.66
N LEU A 96 10.17 28.28 -15.38
CA LEU A 96 8.82 28.84 -15.51
C LEU A 96 7.79 27.74 -15.23
N MET A 97 6.64 28.11 -14.69
CA MET A 97 5.62 27.18 -14.21
C MET A 97 4.37 27.24 -15.10
N ALA A 98 3.87 26.08 -15.52
CA ALA A 98 2.58 25.95 -16.19
C ALA A 98 1.62 25.14 -15.32
N THR A 99 0.34 25.53 -15.33
CA THR A 99 -0.69 24.88 -14.53
C THR A 99 -1.20 23.65 -15.26
N TYR A 100 -1.17 22.49 -14.61
CA TYR A 100 -1.49 21.25 -15.30
C TYR A 100 -2.92 21.22 -15.83
N SER A 101 -3.84 21.71 -15.01
CA SER A 101 -5.27 21.66 -15.26
C SER A 101 -5.72 22.44 -16.49
N THR A 102 -5.08 23.56 -16.74
CA THR A 102 -5.41 24.48 -17.83
C THR A 102 -4.66 24.14 -19.11
N ASP A 103 -3.45 23.57 -18.99
CA ASP A 103 -2.50 23.54 -20.09
C ASP A 103 -2.28 22.20 -20.75
N PHE A 104 -2.79 21.12 -20.15
CA PHE A 104 -2.45 19.79 -20.58
C PHE A 104 -3.63 18.81 -20.56
N GLU A 105 -3.63 17.93 -21.55
CA GLU A 105 -4.44 16.72 -21.55
C GLU A 105 -3.75 15.64 -20.68
N LYS A 106 -4.55 14.73 -20.10
CA LYS A 106 -4.07 13.69 -19.17
C LYS A 106 -3.43 12.52 -19.91
N SER A 107 -2.45 11.86 -19.30
CA SER A 107 -1.79 10.67 -19.87
C SER A 107 -1.36 10.86 -21.33
N THR A 108 -0.90 12.07 -21.66
CA THR A 108 -0.68 12.52 -23.04
C THR A 108 0.78 12.91 -23.22
N THR A 109 1.34 12.54 -24.36
CA THR A 109 2.70 12.88 -24.75
C THR A 109 2.78 14.31 -25.27
N TYR A 110 3.71 15.09 -24.74
CA TYR A 110 4.03 16.45 -25.18
C TYR A 110 5.52 16.58 -25.49
N TYR A 111 5.82 17.57 -26.31
CA TYR A 111 7.16 18.04 -26.62
C TYR A 111 7.28 19.48 -26.14
N VAL A 112 8.43 19.84 -25.58
CA VAL A 112 8.75 21.19 -25.11
C VAL A 112 10.08 21.65 -25.69
N ARG A 113 10.17 22.95 -25.96
CA ARG A 113 11.42 23.63 -26.29
C ARG A 113 11.55 24.91 -25.48
N ALA A 114 12.72 25.12 -24.89
CA ALA A 114 13.13 26.42 -24.42
C ALA A 114 13.37 27.33 -25.63
N TYR A 115 13.13 28.64 -25.50
CA TYR A 115 13.45 29.60 -26.55
C TYR A 115 13.92 30.94 -25.99
N VAL A 116 14.62 31.70 -26.84
CA VAL A 116 14.98 33.11 -26.62
C VAL A 116 14.62 33.91 -27.86
N ALA A 117 14.12 35.14 -27.68
CA ALA A 117 13.88 36.06 -28.79
C ALA A 117 15.02 37.08 -28.87
N ALA A 118 15.88 36.91 -29.87
CA ALA A 118 17.02 37.78 -30.11
C ALA A 118 16.58 39.22 -30.41
N ASN A 119 17.46 40.18 -30.17
CA ASN A 119 17.16 41.60 -30.37
C ASN A 119 16.83 41.97 -31.83
N ASN A 120 17.25 41.13 -32.79
CA ASN A 120 16.92 41.27 -34.20
C ASN A 120 15.54 40.69 -34.59
N GLY A 121 14.80 40.11 -33.63
CA GLY A 121 13.48 39.52 -33.82
C GLY A 121 13.48 38.00 -34.02
N ASP A 122 14.64 37.37 -34.22
CA ASP A 122 14.71 35.91 -34.43
C ASP A 122 14.37 35.13 -33.16
N ILE A 123 13.69 33.99 -33.34
CA ILE A 123 13.43 33.05 -32.25
C ILE A 123 14.39 31.88 -32.34
N ILE A 124 15.23 31.75 -31.31
CA ILE A 124 16.20 30.66 -31.20
C ILE A 124 15.67 29.67 -30.19
N TYR A 125 15.61 28.41 -30.60
CA TYR A 125 15.07 27.33 -29.79
C TYR A 125 16.17 26.39 -29.34
N GLY A 126 15.99 25.84 -28.14
CA GLY A 126 16.78 24.74 -27.65
C GLY A 126 16.30 23.39 -28.20
N ASP A 127 16.85 22.34 -27.60
CA ASP A 127 16.54 20.96 -27.95
C ASP A 127 15.07 20.63 -27.74
N ASN A 128 14.57 19.68 -28.53
CA ASN A 128 13.23 19.15 -28.40
C ASN A 128 13.19 18.04 -27.33
N VAL A 129 12.53 18.31 -26.22
CA VAL A 129 12.42 17.38 -25.09
C VAL A 129 11.01 16.80 -25.03
N ILE A 130 10.92 15.46 -24.94
CA ILE A 130 9.66 14.72 -24.80
C ILE A 130 9.33 14.45 -23.32
N PHE A 131 8.05 14.57 -22.96
CA PHE A 131 7.54 14.15 -21.66
C PHE A 131 6.08 13.65 -21.76
N VAL A 132 5.62 12.92 -20.75
CA VAL A 132 4.25 12.40 -20.66
C VAL A 132 3.59 13.02 -19.43
N THR A 133 2.37 13.50 -19.60
CA THR A 133 1.58 14.05 -18.50
C THR A 133 1.00 12.94 -17.62
N PRO A 134 0.84 13.16 -16.30
CA PRO A 134 0.33 12.15 -15.39
C PRO A 134 -1.15 11.82 -15.65
N ALA A 135 -1.67 10.74 -15.07
CA ALA A 135 -3.12 10.52 -15.03
C ALA A 135 -3.81 11.59 -14.15
N LYS A 136 -5.14 11.74 -14.26
CA LYS A 136 -5.88 12.67 -13.36
C LYS A 136 -5.74 12.25 -11.90
N MET A 137 -5.83 10.94 -11.64
CA MET A 137 -5.76 10.36 -10.32
C MET A 137 -4.85 9.13 -10.36
N ASP A 138 -3.98 9.03 -9.37
CA ASP A 138 -3.22 7.82 -9.09
C ASP A 138 -3.84 7.15 -7.86
N ILE A 139 -4.56 6.06 -8.11
CA ILE A 139 -5.24 5.28 -7.08
C ILE A 139 -4.37 4.07 -6.77
N THR A 140 -3.84 4.00 -5.55
CA THR A 140 -3.05 2.84 -5.11
C THR A 140 -3.90 1.95 -4.20
N PHE A 141 -4.27 0.78 -4.72
CA PHE A 141 -4.90 -0.27 -3.92
C PHE A 141 -3.83 -0.99 -3.08
N LYS A 142 -4.05 -1.14 -1.77
CA LYS A 142 -3.20 -1.98 -0.92
C LYS A 142 -3.54 -3.46 -1.11
N MET A 143 -2.72 -4.35 -0.56
CA MET A 143 -3.12 -5.75 -0.47
C MET A 143 -4.34 -5.88 0.46
N ALA A 144 -5.21 -6.85 0.18
CA ALA A 144 -6.28 -7.22 1.10
C ALA A 144 -5.68 -7.71 2.42
N LYS A 145 -6.34 -7.38 3.53
CA LYS A 145 -5.96 -7.80 4.89
C LYS A 145 -7.15 -8.41 5.60
N ALA A 146 -6.89 -9.08 6.73
CA ALA A 146 -7.92 -9.77 7.50
C ALA A 146 -8.84 -10.60 6.59
N ILE A 147 -8.22 -11.50 5.82
CA ILE A 147 -8.90 -12.30 4.81
C ILE A 147 -9.39 -13.59 5.48
N TYR A 148 -10.70 -13.73 5.55
CA TYR A 148 -11.40 -14.90 6.06
C TYR A 148 -11.85 -15.79 4.90
N THR A 149 -12.64 -16.82 5.20
CA THR A 149 -13.21 -17.73 4.19
C THR A 149 -14.25 -17.06 3.30
N THR A 150 -15.02 -16.12 3.84
CA THR A 150 -16.15 -15.49 3.14
C THR A 150 -16.14 -13.96 3.20
N SER A 151 -15.10 -13.37 3.77
CA SER A 151 -14.90 -11.91 3.75
C SER A 151 -13.43 -11.51 3.70
N ALA A 152 -13.16 -10.28 3.28
CA ALA A 152 -11.83 -9.68 3.29
C ALA A 152 -11.95 -8.16 3.44
N THR A 153 -11.01 -7.53 4.15
CA THR A 153 -10.90 -6.07 4.19
C THR A 153 -10.04 -5.58 3.03
N LEU A 154 -10.62 -4.74 2.19
CA LEU A 154 -9.96 -4.06 1.07
C LEU A 154 -9.61 -2.64 1.50
N SER A 155 -8.41 -2.16 1.18
CA SER A 155 -7.92 -0.85 1.61
C SER A 155 -7.11 -0.15 0.52
N THR A 156 -7.04 1.18 0.58
CA THR A 156 -6.20 2.00 -0.31
C THR A 156 -5.11 2.75 0.47
N ASP A 157 -4.09 3.24 -0.23
CA ASP A 157 -3.34 4.42 0.20
C ASP A 157 -4.16 5.69 -0.06
N ASP A 158 -3.60 6.84 0.30
CA ASP A 158 -4.17 8.13 -0.12
C ASP A 158 -4.20 8.20 -1.65
N ILE A 159 -5.35 8.61 -2.18
CA ILE A 159 -5.51 8.79 -3.63
C ILE A 159 -4.85 10.12 -4.00
N THR A 160 -3.83 10.04 -4.85
CA THR A 160 -3.16 11.26 -5.34
C THR A 160 -3.98 11.85 -6.47
N VAL A 161 -4.43 13.09 -6.29
CA VAL A 161 -5.14 13.84 -7.31
C VAL A 161 -4.18 14.86 -7.90
N ASN A 162 -3.88 14.71 -9.19
CA ASN A 162 -2.87 15.51 -9.86
C ASN A 162 -3.41 16.86 -10.36
N TYR A 163 -4.54 17.38 -9.85
CA TYR A 163 -5.29 18.49 -10.45
C TYR A 163 -5.85 19.46 -9.37
N LEU A 164 -5.97 20.75 -9.68
CA LEU A 164 -6.25 21.83 -8.68
C LEU A 164 -7.73 22.16 -8.41
N GLU A 165 -8.66 21.70 -9.23
CA GLU A 165 -10.09 21.95 -8.99
C GLU A 165 -10.57 21.17 -7.76
N ALA A 166 -11.32 21.86 -6.88
CA ALA A 166 -12.05 21.23 -5.80
C ALA A 166 -13.02 20.21 -6.40
N PHE A 167 -12.75 18.93 -6.18
CA PHE A 167 -13.51 17.85 -6.77
C PHE A 167 -14.07 16.93 -5.68
N SER A 168 -15.35 16.60 -5.80
CA SER A 168 -16.10 15.71 -4.92
C SER A 168 -16.51 14.49 -5.74
N PRO A 169 -15.95 13.29 -5.50
CA PRO A 169 -16.36 12.11 -6.23
C PRO A 169 -17.84 11.78 -5.97
N ASP A 170 -18.53 11.26 -6.99
CA ASP A 170 -19.88 10.72 -6.80
C ASP A 170 -19.83 9.43 -5.96
N GLU A 171 -18.75 8.67 -6.16
CA GLU A 171 -18.58 7.34 -5.58
C GLU A 171 -17.10 6.94 -5.55
N LYS A 172 -16.66 6.29 -4.48
CA LYS A 172 -15.38 5.58 -4.42
C LYS A 172 -15.56 4.21 -3.78
N GLY A 173 -14.78 3.21 -4.20
CA GLY A 173 -14.97 1.85 -3.72
C GLY A 173 -14.04 0.82 -4.34
N PHE A 174 -14.45 -0.44 -4.25
CA PHE A 174 -13.77 -1.55 -4.89
C PHE A 174 -14.73 -2.30 -5.80
N CYS A 175 -14.24 -2.72 -6.97
CA CYS A 175 -14.89 -3.73 -7.79
C CYS A 175 -14.07 -5.02 -7.79
N TYR A 176 -14.72 -6.17 -7.65
CA TYR A 176 -14.04 -7.47 -7.56
C TYR A 176 -14.84 -8.61 -8.20
N ARG A 177 -14.13 -9.61 -8.74
CA ARG A 177 -14.70 -10.85 -9.31
C ARG A 177 -13.66 -11.96 -9.42
N THR A 178 -14.05 -13.15 -9.85
CA THR A 178 -13.16 -14.34 -9.94
C THR A 178 -12.39 -14.47 -11.27
N SER A 179 -12.44 -13.45 -12.12
CA SER A 179 -11.77 -13.40 -13.43
C SER A 179 -11.10 -12.04 -13.68
N ALA A 180 -9.97 -12.04 -14.38
CA ALA A 180 -9.18 -10.84 -14.68
C ALA A 180 -9.95 -9.81 -15.50
N GLY A 181 -9.53 -8.54 -15.46
CA GLY A 181 -10.19 -7.44 -16.18
C GLY A 181 -11.46 -6.93 -15.49
N VAL A 182 -11.45 -6.87 -14.16
CA VAL A 182 -12.59 -6.37 -13.38
C VAL A 182 -12.80 -4.87 -13.59
N ASN A 183 -14.05 -4.45 -13.61
CA ASN A 183 -14.49 -3.07 -13.61
C ASN A 183 -15.87 -2.97 -12.93
N ILE A 184 -16.45 -1.76 -12.87
CA ILE A 184 -17.73 -1.56 -12.17
C ILE A 184 -18.95 -2.10 -12.94
N SER A 185 -18.84 -2.44 -14.22
CA SER A 185 -19.97 -3.01 -14.98
C SER A 185 -20.01 -4.53 -14.95
N ASN A 186 -18.91 -5.19 -14.60
CA ASN A 186 -18.77 -6.64 -14.65
C ASN A 186 -18.40 -7.30 -13.31
N GLY A 187 -18.10 -6.52 -12.27
CA GLY A 187 -17.70 -7.00 -10.96
C GLY A 187 -18.75 -6.73 -9.88
N GLN A 188 -18.61 -7.40 -8.75
CA GLN A 188 -19.29 -7.01 -7.52
C GLN A 188 -18.71 -5.70 -7.00
N ILE A 189 -19.53 -4.86 -6.36
CA ILE A 189 -19.15 -3.52 -5.91
C ILE A 189 -19.39 -3.39 -4.41
N ILE A 190 -18.40 -2.84 -3.71
CA ILE A 190 -18.57 -2.24 -2.38
C ILE A 190 -18.07 -0.80 -2.43
N LYS A 191 -18.81 0.13 -1.81
CA LYS A 191 -18.60 1.56 -2.08
C LYS A 191 -19.02 2.49 -0.96
N ILE A 192 -18.49 3.70 -1.05
CA ILE A 192 -18.90 4.91 -0.34
C ILE A 192 -19.53 5.85 -1.38
N SER A 193 -20.78 6.24 -1.14
CA SER A 193 -21.50 7.21 -1.98
C SER A 193 -21.26 8.64 -1.50
N ASN A 194 -21.17 9.59 -2.43
CA ASN A 194 -20.95 11.01 -2.18
C ASN A 194 -19.81 11.32 -1.18
N PRO A 195 -18.60 10.73 -1.35
CA PRO A 195 -17.46 11.06 -0.51
C PRO A 195 -17.09 12.56 -0.60
N ASN A 196 -16.65 13.13 0.52
CA ASN A 196 -16.22 14.53 0.60
C ASN A 196 -14.69 14.72 0.46
N ASN A 197 -13.93 13.63 0.24
CA ASN A 197 -12.47 13.65 0.14
C ASN A 197 -11.89 12.42 -0.58
N TYR A 198 -10.58 12.49 -0.85
CA TYR A 198 -9.73 11.43 -1.44
C TYR A 198 -8.93 10.63 -0.43
N SER A 199 -9.22 10.78 0.87
CA SER A 199 -8.51 10.06 1.92
C SER A 199 -8.63 8.55 1.72
N ALA A 200 -7.59 7.84 2.17
CA ALA A 200 -7.60 6.39 2.28
C ALA A 200 -8.87 5.87 2.97
N TYR A 201 -9.33 4.70 2.54
CA TYR A 201 -10.52 4.07 3.09
C TYR A 201 -10.39 2.55 3.11
N GLU A 202 -11.19 1.92 3.97
CA GLU A 202 -11.29 0.48 4.09
C GLU A 202 -12.75 0.05 3.96
N LEU A 203 -13.02 -1.00 3.20
CA LEU A 203 -14.34 -1.61 3.05
C LEU A 203 -14.23 -3.12 3.16
N GLU A 204 -15.21 -3.75 3.79
CA GLU A 204 -15.28 -5.20 3.90
C GLU A 204 -16.07 -5.79 2.72
N ALA A 205 -15.40 -6.62 1.91
CA ALA A 205 -16.06 -7.49 0.96
C ALA A 205 -16.59 -8.71 1.70
N THR A 206 -17.89 -9.02 1.58
CA THR A 206 -18.54 -10.15 2.26
C THR A 206 -19.16 -11.11 1.25
N ALA A 207 -19.67 -12.26 1.73
CA ALA A 207 -20.26 -13.31 0.91
C ALA A 207 -19.33 -13.83 -0.21
N LEU A 208 -18.03 -13.85 0.05
CA LEU A 208 -17.03 -14.42 -0.85
C LEU A 208 -17.05 -15.95 -0.80
N LEU A 209 -16.58 -16.58 -1.88
CA LEU A 209 -16.40 -18.03 -1.92
C LEU A 209 -15.11 -18.42 -1.18
N PRO A 210 -15.10 -19.49 -0.36
CA PRO A 210 -13.88 -20.00 0.28
C PRO A 210 -12.82 -20.46 -0.71
N ASN A 211 -11.54 -20.34 -0.33
CA ASN A 211 -10.37 -20.79 -1.10
C ASN A 211 -10.37 -20.32 -2.57
N THR A 212 -10.87 -19.11 -2.83
CA THR A 212 -11.14 -18.58 -4.17
C THR A 212 -10.32 -17.32 -4.42
N THR A 213 -9.68 -17.25 -5.59
CA THR A 213 -8.93 -16.08 -6.03
C THR A 213 -9.88 -15.03 -6.61
N TYR A 214 -9.77 -13.80 -6.14
CA TYR A 214 -10.48 -12.62 -6.63
C TYR A 214 -9.50 -11.65 -7.26
N TYR A 215 -9.90 -11.07 -8.40
CA TYR A 215 -9.32 -9.90 -9.02
C TYR A 215 -10.06 -8.68 -8.53
N VAL A 216 -9.35 -7.64 -8.15
CA VAL A 216 -9.89 -6.45 -7.51
C VAL A 216 -9.21 -5.20 -8.01
N ARG A 217 -10.00 -4.14 -8.18
CA ARG A 217 -9.54 -2.77 -8.40
C ARG A 217 -10.24 -1.84 -7.43
N SER A 218 -9.50 -0.88 -6.89
CA SER A 218 -10.11 0.32 -6.33
C SER A 218 -10.56 1.23 -7.46
N TYR A 219 -11.63 1.99 -7.25
CA TYR A 219 -12.11 2.95 -8.22
C TYR A 219 -12.63 4.23 -7.58
N VAL A 220 -12.63 5.29 -8.38
CA VAL A 220 -13.29 6.57 -8.12
C VAL A 220 -14.12 6.94 -9.35
N LYS A 221 -15.39 7.28 -9.14
CA LYS A 221 -16.30 7.71 -10.19
C LYS A 221 -16.57 9.21 -10.10
N GLU A 222 -16.56 9.84 -11.27
CA GLU A 222 -16.80 11.27 -11.50
C GLU A 222 -17.67 11.43 -12.75
N GLY A 223 -18.96 11.73 -12.57
CA GLY A 223 -19.94 11.79 -13.63
C GLY A 223 -19.94 10.48 -14.44
N ALA A 224 -19.59 10.61 -15.72
CA ALA A 224 -19.46 9.47 -16.64
C ALA A 224 -18.10 8.75 -16.57
N GLN A 225 -17.08 9.38 -15.96
CA GLN A 225 -15.72 8.86 -15.94
C GLN A 225 -15.45 7.99 -14.72
N VAL A 226 -14.66 6.93 -14.90
CA VAL A 226 -14.21 6.06 -13.82
C VAL A 226 -12.70 5.91 -13.89
N TYR A 227 -12.04 6.13 -12.77
CA TYR A 227 -10.61 5.94 -12.58
C TYR A 227 -10.40 4.69 -11.75
N TYR A 228 -9.42 3.88 -12.12
CA TYR A 228 -9.12 2.61 -11.45
C TYR A 228 -7.68 2.60 -10.95
N SER A 229 -7.45 1.87 -9.86
CA SER A 229 -6.12 1.37 -9.54
C SER A 229 -5.69 0.29 -10.55
N ASP A 230 -4.42 -0.10 -10.47
CA ASP A 230 -3.99 -1.38 -11.03
C ASP A 230 -4.83 -2.53 -10.47
N GLU A 231 -5.00 -3.57 -11.29
CA GLU A 231 -5.65 -4.81 -10.85
C GLU A 231 -4.71 -5.59 -9.95
N LYS A 232 -5.19 -5.98 -8.77
CA LYS A 232 -4.50 -6.92 -7.89
C LYS A 232 -5.36 -8.16 -7.67
N THR A 233 -4.76 -9.15 -7.04
CA THR A 233 -5.47 -10.36 -6.60
C THR A 233 -5.32 -10.59 -5.12
N PHE A 234 -6.33 -11.23 -4.53
CA PHE A 234 -6.24 -11.86 -3.22
C PHE A 234 -6.98 -13.19 -3.27
N LYS A 235 -6.68 -14.09 -2.33
CA LYS A 235 -7.34 -15.39 -2.23
C LYS A 235 -7.97 -15.53 -0.86
N THR A 236 -9.26 -15.86 -0.79
CA THR A 236 -9.94 -16.11 0.48
C THR A 236 -9.35 -17.33 1.19
N ALA A 237 -9.44 -17.34 2.52
CA ALA A 237 -9.05 -18.49 3.31
C ALA A 237 -10.01 -19.68 3.08
N GLY A 238 -9.73 -20.83 3.71
CA GLY A 238 -10.56 -22.05 3.60
C GLY A 238 -9.86 -23.22 2.91
N ALA A 239 -8.58 -23.10 2.59
CA ALA A 239 -7.77 -24.24 2.18
C ALA A 239 -7.58 -25.21 3.36
N ILE A 240 -7.44 -26.50 3.05
CA ILE A 240 -6.97 -27.49 4.02
C ILE A 240 -5.45 -27.38 4.11
N GLY A 241 -4.95 -27.05 5.30
CA GLY A 241 -3.53 -26.93 5.58
C GLY A 241 -2.85 -28.29 5.73
N ALA A 242 -1.53 -28.28 5.86
CA ALA A 242 -0.73 -29.50 5.92
C ALA A 242 -1.07 -30.41 7.12
N SER A 243 -1.72 -29.88 8.15
CA SER A 243 -2.16 -30.68 9.29
C SER A 243 -3.46 -31.45 9.03
N GLY A 244 -4.14 -31.16 7.90
CA GLY A 244 -5.54 -31.54 7.67
C GLY A 244 -6.54 -30.56 8.30
N GLY A 245 -6.05 -29.51 8.96
CA GLY A 245 -6.82 -28.43 9.55
C GLY A 245 -7.24 -27.35 8.53
N TYR A 246 -8.13 -26.45 8.94
CA TYR A 246 -8.58 -25.35 8.08
C TYR A 246 -7.66 -24.15 8.26
N VAL A 247 -7.07 -23.67 7.16
CA VAL A 247 -6.47 -22.33 7.11
C VAL A 247 -7.62 -21.35 7.05
N PHE A 248 -7.92 -20.69 8.16
CA PHE A 248 -9.14 -19.89 8.31
C PHE A 248 -8.88 -18.39 8.20
N TYR A 249 -7.63 -17.95 8.33
CA TYR A 249 -7.28 -16.53 8.31
C TYR A 249 -5.97 -16.28 7.58
N ASP A 250 -5.96 -15.26 6.72
CA ASP A 250 -4.77 -14.67 6.12
C ASP A 250 -4.69 -13.19 6.54
N LYS A 251 -3.61 -12.82 7.23
CA LYS A 251 -3.32 -11.46 7.71
C LYS A 251 -3.23 -10.46 6.54
N GLY A 252 -2.86 -10.93 5.36
CA GLY A 252 -2.64 -10.15 4.14
C GLY A 252 -1.15 -9.92 3.83
N GLU A 253 -0.33 -9.88 4.88
CA GLU A 253 1.10 -9.65 4.81
C GLU A 253 1.87 -10.58 5.77
N PHE A 254 3.12 -10.88 5.44
CA PHE A 254 4.00 -11.66 6.30
C PHE A 254 4.80 -10.70 7.18
N THR A 255 4.35 -10.52 8.42
CA THR A 255 4.97 -9.67 9.44
C THR A 255 4.93 -10.39 10.79
N ASP A 256 5.91 -10.15 11.65
CA ASP A 256 6.05 -10.85 12.95
C ASP A 256 6.26 -12.37 12.83
N GLY A 257 6.75 -12.84 11.68
CA GLY A 257 7.09 -14.23 11.43
C GLY A 257 5.89 -15.13 11.08
N TRP A 258 4.74 -14.56 10.72
CA TRP A 258 3.57 -15.33 10.28
C TRP A 258 2.69 -14.51 9.34
N ARG A 259 1.83 -15.20 8.61
CA ARG A 259 0.76 -14.61 7.78
C ARG A 259 -0.57 -15.35 7.96
N TYR A 260 -0.53 -16.66 8.13
CA TYR A 260 -1.71 -17.51 8.14
C TYR A 260 -2.01 -18.06 9.53
N LEU A 261 -3.29 -18.31 9.83
CA LEU A 261 -3.72 -19.14 10.94
C LEU A 261 -4.44 -20.39 10.45
N GLU A 262 -4.10 -21.51 11.07
CA GLU A 262 -4.74 -22.80 10.85
C GLU A 262 -5.26 -23.37 12.17
N ALA A 263 -6.50 -23.83 12.16
CA ALA A 263 -7.10 -24.54 13.28
C ALA A 263 -6.85 -26.05 13.12
N ALA A 264 -6.56 -26.74 14.23
CA ALA A 264 -6.38 -28.18 14.23
C ALA A 264 -7.61 -28.92 13.64
N PRO A 265 -7.42 -30.07 12.98
CA PRO A 265 -8.51 -30.80 12.33
C PRO A 265 -9.61 -31.20 13.32
N ALA A 266 -9.28 -31.45 14.59
CA ALA A 266 -10.23 -31.81 15.65
C ALA A 266 -10.08 -30.94 16.91
N ASN A 267 -11.11 -30.92 17.76
CA ASN A 267 -11.00 -30.41 19.13
C ASN A 267 -10.01 -31.28 19.90
N LEU A 268 -9.28 -30.69 20.83
CA LEU A 268 -8.39 -31.45 21.69
C LEU A 268 -9.22 -32.39 22.58
N THR A 269 -8.80 -33.63 22.69
CA THR A 269 -9.37 -34.62 23.62
C THR A 269 -8.30 -35.02 24.62
N TYR A 270 -8.65 -35.02 25.90
CA TYR A 270 -7.78 -35.45 26.99
C TYR A 270 -8.54 -36.40 27.91
N ASN A 271 -7.94 -37.55 28.24
CA ASN A 271 -8.56 -38.63 29.02
C ASN A 271 -9.98 -39.00 28.55
N GLY A 272 -10.18 -39.07 27.23
CA GLY A 272 -11.47 -39.43 26.63
C GLY A 272 -12.53 -38.33 26.62
N SER A 273 -12.21 -37.10 27.05
CA SER A 273 -13.13 -35.96 27.06
C SER A 273 -12.63 -34.81 26.19
N ASP A 274 -13.53 -34.16 25.45
CA ASP A 274 -13.27 -32.88 24.76
C ASP A 274 -13.48 -31.66 25.66
N LYS A 275 -13.82 -31.87 26.94
CA LYS A 275 -14.00 -30.81 27.93
C LYS A 275 -12.74 -30.66 28.75
N ILE A 276 -12.15 -29.48 28.65
CA ILE A 276 -10.83 -29.19 29.19
C ILE A 276 -10.97 -27.95 30.07
N LYS A 277 -10.42 -28.03 31.28
CA LYS A 277 -10.31 -26.86 32.15
C LYS A 277 -9.28 -25.90 31.57
N TRP A 278 -9.49 -24.60 31.72
CA TRP A 278 -8.48 -23.64 31.32
C TRP A 278 -7.15 -23.91 32.06
N GLY A 279 -7.26 -24.26 33.34
CA GLY A 279 -6.17 -24.61 34.26
C GLY A 279 -5.87 -23.46 35.22
N CYS A 280 -4.98 -23.70 36.18
CA CYS A 280 -4.56 -22.68 37.15
C CYS A 280 -5.69 -21.98 37.88
N THR A 281 -6.63 -22.79 38.35
CA THR A 281 -7.70 -22.30 39.19
C THR A 281 -7.09 -21.59 40.40
N PHE A 282 -7.54 -20.37 40.64
CA PHE A 282 -7.13 -19.47 41.72
C PHE A 282 -5.78 -18.76 41.55
N ASN A 283 -5.02 -19.06 40.48
CA ASN A 283 -3.82 -18.31 40.12
C ASN A 283 -4.15 -17.26 39.05
N ILE A 284 -3.72 -16.02 39.26
CA ILE A 284 -3.81 -14.95 38.26
C ILE A 284 -2.47 -14.93 37.51
N ILE A 285 -2.49 -15.29 36.22
CA ILE A 285 -1.31 -15.35 35.34
C ILE A 285 -0.87 -13.91 34.96
N ASN A 286 -1.83 -13.00 34.81
CA ASN A 286 -1.73 -11.63 34.30
C ASN A 286 -1.01 -11.52 32.93
N GLN A 287 -1.13 -10.36 32.27
CA GLN A 287 -0.40 -10.01 31.05
C GLN A 287 -0.69 -10.87 29.79
N THR A 288 -1.67 -11.77 29.80
CA THR A 288 -2.19 -12.32 28.54
C THR A 288 -2.89 -11.22 27.75
N GLN A 289 -2.86 -11.28 26.43
CA GLN A 289 -3.46 -10.28 25.54
C GLN A 289 -4.62 -10.87 24.74
N ALA A 290 -5.62 -10.06 24.42
CA ALA A 290 -6.74 -10.47 23.57
C ALA A 290 -6.41 -10.43 22.07
N VAL A 291 -5.37 -9.69 21.69
CA VAL A 291 -5.10 -9.26 20.32
C VAL A 291 -4.71 -10.41 19.38
N MET A 292 -4.97 -10.22 18.09
CA MET A 292 -4.58 -11.12 17.00
C MET A 292 -3.07 -11.41 17.03
N GLY A 293 -2.70 -12.70 16.94
CA GLY A 293 -1.29 -13.13 16.95
C GLY A 293 -0.67 -13.30 18.34
N SER A 294 -1.42 -13.02 19.42
CA SER A 294 -0.89 -13.15 20.80
C SER A 294 -0.99 -14.56 21.38
N GLY A 295 -1.73 -15.48 20.75
CA GLY A 295 -1.95 -16.85 21.25
C GLY A 295 -0.68 -17.61 21.65
N PRO A 296 0.40 -17.61 20.84
CA PRO A 296 1.68 -18.26 21.21
C PRO A 296 2.32 -17.67 22.47
N ALA A 297 2.34 -16.33 22.59
CA ALA A 297 2.92 -15.64 23.73
C ALA A 297 2.10 -15.88 25.00
N ASN A 298 0.76 -15.83 24.89
CA ASN A 298 -0.15 -16.18 25.98
C ASN A 298 0.05 -17.63 26.43
N THR A 299 0.10 -18.56 25.48
CA THR A 299 0.30 -20.00 25.76
C THR A 299 1.59 -20.25 26.53
N THR A 300 2.70 -19.65 26.07
CA THR A 300 4.00 -19.74 26.75
C THR A 300 3.92 -19.17 28.17
N ARG A 301 3.26 -18.02 28.33
CA ARG A 301 3.10 -17.35 29.62
C ARG A 301 2.28 -18.19 30.61
N ILE A 302 1.16 -18.74 30.17
CA ILE A 302 0.33 -19.64 30.98
C ILE A 302 1.17 -20.85 31.40
N ILE A 303 1.86 -21.51 30.46
CA ILE A 303 2.71 -22.67 30.75
C ILE A 303 3.80 -22.38 31.79
N SER A 304 4.38 -21.18 31.75
CA SER A 304 5.47 -20.78 32.66
C SER A 304 5.01 -20.50 34.10
N GLN A 305 3.76 -20.08 34.28
CA GLN A 305 3.22 -19.69 35.59
C GLN A 305 2.25 -20.73 36.14
N CYS A 306 1.82 -21.67 35.31
CA CYS A 306 0.79 -22.64 35.66
C CYS A 306 1.36 -24.01 36.03
N SER A 307 1.24 -24.38 37.29
CA SER A 307 1.67 -25.69 37.79
C SER A 307 0.79 -26.86 37.34
N ASP A 308 -0.42 -26.59 36.86
CA ASP A 308 -1.31 -27.65 36.35
C ASP A 308 -0.67 -28.33 35.13
N ALA A 309 -0.38 -29.62 35.29
CA ALA A 309 0.18 -30.46 34.24
C ALA A 309 -0.74 -30.61 33.02
N ASN A 310 -2.03 -30.30 33.16
CA ASN A 310 -3.06 -30.52 32.14
C ASN A 310 -3.86 -29.25 31.82
N CYS A 311 -3.29 -28.06 32.03
CA CYS A 311 -3.94 -26.83 31.61
C CYS A 311 -4.09 -26.78 30.08
N ALA A 312 -5.13 -26.09 29.60
CA ALA A 312 -5.47 -26.01 28.17
C ALA A 312 -4.28 -25.56 27.31
N ALA A 313 -3.52 -24.58 27.79
CA ALA A 313 -2.33 -24.07 27.11
C ALA A 313 -1.24 -25.13 26.93
N ARG A 314 -0.96 -25.94 27.97
CA ARG A 314 0.04 -27.01 27.92
C ARG A 314 -0.40 -28.16 27.02
N LEU A 315 -1.69 -28.50 27.07
CA LEU A 315 -2.26 -29.49 26.15
C LEU A 315 -2.14 -29.05 24.69
N CYS A 316 -2.41 -27.78 24.38
CA CYS A 316 -2.14 -27.23 23.04
C CYS A 316 -0.66 -27.29 22.68
N ALA A 317 0.25 -26.83 23.54
CA ALA A 317 1.68 -26.79 23.24
C ALA A 317 2.29 -28.18 22.99
N ASN A 318 1.76 -29.21 23.66
CA ASN A 318 2.18 -30.60 23.48
C ASN A 318 1.41 -31.31 22.35
N TYR A 319 0.39 -30.69 21.77
CA TYR A 319 -0.39 -31.28 20.70
C TYR A 319 0.46 -31.44 19.44
N THR A 320 0.35 -32.61 18.80
CA THR A 320 0.97 -32.88 17.51
C THR A 320 0.00 -33.66 16.64
N VAL A 321 -0.11 -33.30 15.37
CA VAL A 321 -0.96 -34.00 14.40
C VAL A 321 -0.27 -34.01 13.05
N ASN A 322 -0.26 -35.18 12.38
CA ASN A 322 0.39 -35.36 11.08
C ASN A 322 1.85 -34.83 11.03
N GLY A 323 2.60 -35.05 12.12
CA GLY A 323 4.00 -34.60 12.23
C GLY A 323 4.18 -33.10 12.48
N ILE A 324 3.10 -32.34 12.67
CA ILE A 324 3.12 -30.89 12.88
C ILE A 324 2.88 -30.57 14.35
N GLY A 325 3.81 -29.83 14.96
CA GLY A 325 3.72 -29.26 16.30
C GLY A 325 3.48 -27.75 16.29
N ASN A 326 3.92 -27.07 17.37
CA ASN A 326 3.85 -25.61 17.55
C ASN A 326 2.42 -25.07 17.61
N TRP A 327 1.51 -25.88 18.15
CA TRP A 327 0.15 -25.48 18.41
C TRP A 327 0.06 -24.66 19.70
N PHE A 328 -0.92 -23.77 19.76
CA PHE A 328 -1.13 -22.88 20.88
C PHE A 328 -2.62 -22.75 21.21
N LEU A 329 -2.91 -22.33 22.44
CA LEU A 329 -4.25 -21.93 22.85
C LEU A 329 -4.51 -20.51 22.29
N PRO A 330 -5.47 -20.35 21.36
CA PRO A 330 -5.67 -19.09 20.66
C PRO A 330 -6.14 -17.96 21.57
N SER A 331 -5.76 -16.71 21.26
CA SER A 331 -6.31 -15.52 21.90
C SER A 331 -7.79 -15.32 21.53
N GLU A 332 -8.43 -14.38 22.21
CA GLU A 332 -9.83 -13.99 21.95
C GLU A 332 -10.05 -13.57 20.49
N GLU A 333 -9.21 -12.69 19.93
CA GLU A 333 -9.36 -12.25 18.54
C GLU A 333 -9.09 -13.38 17.53
N GLU A 334 -8.16 -14.29 17.82
CA GLU A 334 -7.88 -15.46 16.98
C GLU A 334 -9.09 -16.41 16.95
N LEU A 335 -9.69 -16.72 18.11
CA LEU A 335 -10.92 -17.52 18.18
C LEU A 335 -12.09 -16.85 17.44
N MET A 336 -12.25 -15.54 17.63
CA MET A 336 -13.29 -14.79 16.92
C MET A 336 -13.09 -14.86 15.40
N ALA A 337 -11.84 -14.81 14.92
CA ALA A 337 -11.52 -15.00 13.52
C ALA A 337 -11.89 -16.39 13.00
N PHE A 338 -11.70 -17.43 13.81
CA PHE A 338 -12.14 -18.79 13.47
C PHE A 338 -13.66 -18.91 13.37
N TYR A 339 -14.42 -18.29 14.29
CA TYR A 339 -15.87 -18.20 14.21
C TYR A 339 -16.36 -17.43 12.96
N LYS A 340 -15.76 -16.27 12.68
CA LYS A 340 -16.09 -15.50 11.47
C LYS A 340 -15.91 -16.34 10.20
N SER A 341 -14.85 -17.14 10.17
CA SER A 341 -14.49 -18.02 9.05
C SER A 341 -15.36 -19.27 8.94
N SER A 342 -15.97 -19.73 10.04
CA SER A 342 -16.83 -20.90 10.00
C SER A 342 -18.22 -20.59 9.43
N LYS A 343 -18.69 -19.34 9.51
CA LYS A 343 -20.03 -18.93 9.10
C LYS A 343 -20.36 -19.38 7.67
N ASN A 344 -21.38 -20.23 7.55
CA ASN A 344 -21.86 -20.81 6.29
C ASN A 344 -20.84 -21.65 5.51
N VAL A 345 -19.72 -22.04 6.14
CA VAL A 345 -18.68 -22.87 5.51
C VAL A 345 -18.57 -24.22 6.21
N TYR A 346 -18.43 -24.22 7.53
CA TYR A 346 -18.35 -25.44 8.33
C TYR A 346 -18.89 -25.20 9.73
N ASN A 347 -19.41 -26.25 10.37
CA ASN A 347 -19.94 -26.12 11.72
C ASN A 347 -18.84 -26.32 12.76
N ILE A 348 -18.65 -25.35 13.66
CA ILE A 348 -17.73 -25.46 14.81
C ILE A 348 -18.47 -25.68 16.13
N ALA A 349 -19.78 -25.53 16.20
CA ALA A 349 -20.54 -25.62 17.44
C ALA A 349 -22.00 -26.00 17.20
N SER A 350 -22.58 -26.76 18.11
CA SER A 350 -24.03 -26.98 18.14
C SER A 350 -24.61 -26.40 19.42
N ASN A 351 -25.87 -25.95 19.36
CA ASN A 351 -26.63 -25.48 20.52
C ASN A 351 -27.82 -26.43 20.78
N PRO A 352 -27.56 -27.70 21.15
CA PRO A 352 -28.63 -28.60 21.54
C PRO A 352 -29.31 -28.08 22.82
N TRP A 353 -30.63 -28.28 22.90
CA TRP A 353 -31.49 -27.72 23.95
C TRP A 353 -31.07 -28.11 25.39
N ASN A 354 -30.31 -29.19 25.54
CA ASN A 354 -29.90 -29.78 26.81
C ASN A 354 -28.37 -29.95 26.98
N ASP A 355 -27.53 -29.48 26.05
CA ASP A 355 -26.07 -29.63 26.16
C ASP A 355 -25.30 -28.37 25.70
N VAL A 356 -25.12 -27.44 26.63
CA VAL A 356 -24.35 -26.21 26.41
C VAL A 356 -22.84 -26.46 26.29
N SER A 357 -22.35 -27.68 26.55
CA SER A 357 -20.93 -28.00 26.44
C SER A 357 -20.43 -28.09 24.99
N GLN A 358 -21.36 -28.09 24.02
CA GLN A 358 -21.08 -28.29 22.61
C GLN A 358 -20.77 -26.98 21.86
N LYS A 359 -20.82 -25.83 22.54
CA LYS A 359 -20.61 -24.53 21.88
C LYS A 359 -19.45 -23.70 22.40
N TYR A 360 -18.92 -23.98 23.59
CA TYR A 360 -17.91 -23.11 24.20
C TYR A 360 -16.48 -23.51 23.86
N TYR A 361 -15.64 -22.50 23.59
CA TYR A 361 -14.21 -22.64 23.32
C TYR A 361 -13.37 -21.73 24.21
N TRP A 362 -12.35 -22.28 24.88
CA TRP A 362 -11.41 -21.49 25.67
C TRP A 362 -10.47 -20.70 24.77
N SER A 363 -10.33 -19.40 25.06
CA SER A 363 -9.20 -18.61 24.61
C SER A 363 -8.04 -18.69 25.61
N SER A 364 -6.86 -18.20 25.24
CA SER A 364 -5.73 -17.94 26.14
C SER A 364 -5.79 -16.56 26.80
N THR A 365 -6.87 -15.80 26.59
CA THR A 365 -7.08 -14.48 27.18
C THR A 365 -7.67 -14.61 28.58
N GLU A 366 -6.83 -14.37 29.59
CA GLU A 366 -7.26 -14.20 30.98
C GLU A 366 -7.86 -12.81 31.20
N ILE A 367 -8.80 -12.71 32.14
CA ILE A 367 -9.32 -11.43 32.61
C ILE A 367 -8.32 -10.79 33.58
N PRO A 368 -7.87 -9.55 33.32
CA PRO A 368 -6.93 -8.88 34.21
C PRO A 368 -7.44 -8.84 35.66
N GLY A 369 -6.62 -9.33 36.60
CA GLY A 369 -6.97 -9.35 38.02
C GLY A 369 -8.05 -10.35 38.44
N GLY A 370 -8.54 -11.21 37.53
CA GLY A 370 -9.62 -12.16 37.80
C GLY A 370 -9.21 -13.64 37.70
N ASN A 371 -9.98 -14.51 38.35
CA ASN A 371 -9.87 -15.97 38.19
C ASN A 371 -10.70 -16.49 37.00
N SER A 372 -10.77 -15.70 35.94
CA SER A 372 -11.63 -15.95 34.78
C SER A 372 -10.84 -15.84 33.49
N ALA A 373 -11.33 -16.49 32.44
CA ALA A 373 -10.81 -16.38 31.09
C ALA A 373 -11.95 -16.19 30.09
N ARG A 374 -11.60 -15.71 28.90
CA ARG A 374 -12.56 -15.48 27.82
C ARG A 374 -12.88 -16.78 27.11
N ILE A 375 -14.17 -17.01 26.88
CA ILE A 375 -14.67 -18.11 26.05
C ILE A 375 -15.43 -17.58 24.86
N LEU A 376 -15.33 -18.27 23.73
CA LEU A 376 -16.18 -18.06 22.58
C LEU A 376 -17.40 -18.99 22.65
N ASP A 377 -18.61 -18.44 22.54
CA ASP A 377 -19.78 -19.19 22.08
C ASP A 377 -19.66 -19.38 20.56
N GLY A 378 -19.19 -20.54 20.13
CA GLY A 378 -18.96 -20.85 18.72
C GLY A 378 -20.24 -21.01 17.90
N TYR A 379 -21.42 -21.04 18.54
CA TYR A 379 -22.71 -21.08 17.84
C TYR A 379 -23.20 -19.66 17.57
N ALA A 380 -23.24 -18.82 18.61
CA ALA A 380 -23.79 -17.47 18.54
C ALA A 380 -22.76 -16.38 18.19
N GLY A 381 -21.47 -16.64 18.38
CA GLY A 381 -20.39 -15.69 18.09
C GLY A 381 -20.14 -14.67 19.19
N TYR A 382 -20.51 -14.96 20.43
CA TYR A 382 -20.31 -14.06 21.56
C TYR A 382 -19.08 -14.45 22.38
N MET A 383 -18.37 -13.46 22.89
CA MET A 383 -17.32 -13.65 23.89
C MET A 383 -17.92 -13.52 25.29
N TRP A 384 -17.68 -14.51 26.13
CA TRP A 384 -18.12 -14.52 27.52
C TRP A 384 -16.95 -14.62 28.47
N GLU A 385 -17.22 -14.30 29.73
CA GLU A 385 -16.30 -14.49 30.84
C GLU A 385 -16.74 -15.67 31.69
N TYR A 386 -15.84 -16.62 31.91
CA TYR A 386 -16.11 -17.76 32.79
C TYR A 386 -14.92 -18.04 33.70
N ASN A 387 -15.21 -18.56 34.89
CA ASN A 387 -14.19 -19.02 35.82
C ASN A 387 -13.34 -20.14 35.19
N LYS A 388 -12.05 -20.14 35.47
CA LYS A 388 -11.07 -21.08 34.86
C LYS A 388 -11.32 -22.55 35.17
N ASP A 389 -12.08 -22.84 36.23
CA ASP A 389 -12.48 -24.20 36.62
C ASP A 389 -13.73 -24.72 35.89
N TYR A 390 -14.39 -23.88 35.08
CA TYR A 390 -15.54 -24.29 34.31
C TYR A 390 -15.17 -25.44 33.35
N ASN A 391 -15.86 -26.57 33.49
CA ASN A 391 -15.46 -27.87 32.94
C ASN A 391 -16.31 -28.32 31.75
N MET A 392 -17.03 -27.41 31.09
CA MET A 392 -17.89 -27.69 29.94
C MET A 392 -17.41 -27.00 28.66
N VAL A 393 -16.10 -26.74 28.54
CA VAL A 393 -15.53 -25.92 27.48
C VAL A 393 -14.50 -26.71 26.68
N ARG A 394 -14.52 -26.52 25.37
CA ARG A 394 -13.62 -27.16 24.41
C ARG A 394 -12.37 -26.35 24.19
N VAL A 395 -11.36 -27.01 23.63
CA VAL A 395 -10.15 -26.36 23.15
C VAL A 395 -9.94 -26.75 21.69
N ARG A 396 -9.75 -25.75 20.83
CA ARG A 396 -9.32 -25.94 19.44
C ARG A 396 -7.90 -25.36 19.30
N PRO A 397 -6.85 -26.20 19.23
CA PRO A 397 -5.49 -25.70 19.07
C PRO A 397 -5.32 -25.01 17.72
N PHE A 398 -4.63 -23.87 17.70
CA PHE A 398 -4.27 -23.16 16.47
C PHE A 398 -2.77 -23.17 16.24
N ARG A 399 -2.36 -23.01 14.99
CA ARG A 399 -0.97 -22.73 14.62
C ARG A 399 -0.92 -21.55 13.66
N ARG A 400 0.27 -20.96 13.53
CA ARG A 400 0.54 -19.86 12.59
C ARG A 400 1.78 -20.15 11.76
N PHE A 401 1.81 -19.67 10.53
CA PHE A 401 2.93 -19.86 9.60
C PHE A 401 2.99 -18.76 8.54
#